data_AF-N6YGQ0-F1
#
_entry.id   AF-N6YGQ0-F1
#
_cell.length_a   1.000
_cell.length_b   1.000
_cell.length_c   1.000
_cell.angle_alpha   90.00
_cell.angle_beta   90.00
_cell.angle_gamma   90.00
#
_symmetry.space_group_name_H-M   'P 1'
#
loop_
_entity.id
_entity.type
_entity.pdbx_description
1 polymer ?
#
loop_
_entity_poly.entity_id
_entity_poly.type
_entity_poly.pdbx_seq_one_letter_code
_entity_poly.pdbx_strand_id
1 'polypeptide(L)'
;MLDALNAIFLAANIAAQTLNVVARADEDILIEKDVKVYAVSMTEQAPMWTKKCKYEGVMVEYARDWEEEQLSTGVILPPEPDKPIGYALILTKERCPEKEERAIFNTDSKFFTPLFGKAYVIREGGPMDTRDYWSLKEEDRPKWMPQVLRTIEAEAPKNPAAQRFLDEIGTRSADVGVAAPLGVTPALESQEQAAPEPAQEPQLDPQQAEAEPAELTTAN
;
A
#
# COMPACT_ATOMS: atom_id res chain seq x y z
N MET A 1 -19.02 -0.17 -11.81
CA MET A 1 -18.71 -0.58 -10.41
C MET A 1 -17.27 -1.08 -10.26
N LEU A 2 -16.60 -1.54 -11.34
CA LEU A 2 -15.15 -1.79 -11.36
C LEU A 2 -14.32 -0.50 -11.58
N ASP A 3 -14.97 0.62 -11.92
CA ASP A 3 -14.30 1.86 -12.32
C ASP A 3 -13.69 2.63 -11.15
N ALA A 4 -14.27 2.53 -9.94
CA ALA A 4 -13.75 3.20 -8.75
C ALA A 4 -12.52 2.48 -8.18
N LEU A 5 -12.55 1.14 -8.03
CA LEU A 5 -11.35 0.34 -7.74
C LEU A 5 -10.24 0.53 -8.77
N ASN A 6 -10.58 0.63 -10.07
CA ASN A 6 -9.61 0.94 -11.12
C ASN A 6 -9.09 2.40 -11.05
N ALA A 7 -9.93 3.36 -10.65
CA ALA A 7 -9.50 4.75 -10.43
C ALA A 7 -8.59 4.89 -9.19
N ILE A 8 -8.89 4.17 -8.11
CA ILE A 8 -8.02 4.01 -6.93
C ILE A 8 -6.71 3.36 -7.37
N PHE A 9 -6.75 2.35 -8.25
CA PHE A 9 -5.57 1.70 -8.80
C PHE A 9 -4.64 2.65 -9.56
N LEU A 10 -5.20 3.60 -10.30
CA LEU A 10 -4.42 4.60 -11.03
C LEU A 10 -3.93 5.74 -10.13
N ALA A 11 -4.72 6.20 -9.16
CA ALA A 11 -4.31 7.27 -8.23
C ALA A 11 -3.29 6.83 -7.19
N ALA A 12 -3.40 5.60 -6.67
CA ALA A 12 -2.48 5.10 -5.65
C ALA A 12 -1.07 4.87 -6.21
N ASN A 13 -0.91 4.69 -7.53
CA ASN A 13 0.40 4.48 -8.15
C ASN A 13 1.25 5.76 -8.31
N ILE A 14 0.70 6.97 -8.12
CA ILE A 14 1.37 8.21 -8.60
C ILE A 14 1.90 9.12 -7.47
N ALA A 15 1.74 8.73 -6.20
CA ALA A 15 2.43 9.40 -5.07
C ALA A 15 3.08 8.43 -4.06
N ALA A 16 3.09 7.14 -4.37
CA ALA A 16 3.64 6.06 -3.56
C ALA A 16 5.18 6.00 -3.57
N GLN A 17 5.82 7.02 -2.99
CA GLN A 17 7.17 6.87 -2.42
C GLN A 17 7.11 7.15 -0.92
N THR A 18 6.07 6.65 -0.27
CA THR A 18 5.87 6.88 1.16
C THR A 18 6.68 5.86 1.93
N LEU A 19 7.72 6.36 2.60
CA LEU A 19 8.37 5.70 3.72
C LEU A 19 7.28 5.25 4.72
N ASN A 20 7.50 4.14 5.40
CA ASN A 20 6.64 3.71 6.50
C ASN A 20 6.37 4.89 7.44
N VAL A 21 5.10 5.19 7.69
CA VAL A 21 4.65 6.30 8.53
C VAL A 21 4.19 5.74 9.86
N VAL A 22 4.86 6.15 10.93
CA VAL A 22 4.40 5.89 12.30
C VAL A 22 3.50 7.05 12.72
N ALA A 23 2.19 6.84 12.59
CA ALA A 23 1.18 7.81 12.97
C ALA A 23 0.72 7.54 14.41
N ARG A 24 0.52 8.59 15.20
CA ARG A 24 0.05 8.56 16.58
C ARG A 24 -1.34 9.19 16.65
N ALA A 25 -2.28 8.53 17.32
CA ALA A 25 -3.61 9.10 17.53
C ALA A 25 -3.53 10.32 18.46
N ASP A 26 -4.15 11.42 18.05
CA ASP A 26 -4.21 12.67 18.82
C ASP A 26 -5.27 12.60 19.94
N GLU A 27 -6.26 11.73 19.79
CA GLU A 27 -7.33 11.44 20.73
C GLU A 27 -7.73 9.96 20.66
N ASP A 28 -8.63 9.52 21.54
CA ASP A 28 -9.19 8.17 21.46
C ASP A 28 -10.02 8.01 20.18
N ILE A 29 -9.61 7.09 19.31
CA ILE A 29 -10.38 6.68 18.14
C ILE A 29 -11.38 5.62 18.61
N LEU A 30 -12.63 6.06 18.80
CA LEU A 30 -13.70 5.24 19.34
C LEU A 30 -14.31 4.30 18.28
N ILE A 31 -14.87 3.19 18.75
CA ILE A 31 -15.72 2.32 17.93
C ILE A 31 -17.08 2.99 17.81
N GLU A 32 -17.42 3.42 16.61
CA GLU A 32 -18.73 3.96 16.29
C GLU A 32 -19.72 2.82 16.00
N LYS A 33 -20.83 2.77 16.74
CA LYS A 33 -21.87 1.76 16.51
C LYS A 33 -22.56 2.01 15.18
N ASP A 34 -22.76 0.95 14.40
CA ASP A 34 -23.44 0.97 13.11
C ASP A 34 -22.76 1.85 12.04
N VAL A 35 -21.52 2.26 12.27
CA VAL A 35 -20.70 3.05 11.33
C VAL A 35 -19.49 2.22 10.91
N LYS A 36 -19.48 1.79 9.66
CA LYS A 36 -18.40 0.94 9.11
C LYS A 36 -17.19 1.74 8.64
N VAL A 37 -17.36 3.01 8.33
CA VAL A 37 -16.30 3.90 7.81
C VAL A 37 -16.40 5.22 8.54
N TYR A 38 -15.31 5.70 9.14
CA TYR A 38 -15.27 7.00 9.78
C TYR A 38 -13.95 7.70 9.53
N ALA A 39 -13.99 9.03 9.51
CA ALA A 39 -12.81 9.85 9.27
C ALA A 39 -11.88 9.80 10.48
N VAL A 40 -10.57 9.82 10.21
CA VAL A 40 -9.55 9.84 11.26
C VAL A 40 -8.48 10.88 10.95
N SER A 41 -7.96 11.47 12.02
CA SER A 41 -6.81 12.37 12.00
C SER A 41 -5.77 11.83 12.98
N MET A 42 -4.52 11.79 12.53
CA MET A 42 -3.39 11.35 13.35
C MET A 42 -2.22 12.30 13.14
N THR A 43 -1.28 12.30 14.08
CA THR A 43 -0.06 13.11 13.99
C THR A 43 1.16 12.20 13.98
N GLU A 44 2.20 12.58 13.25
CA GLU A 44 3.47 11.86 13.20
C GLU A 44 4.05 11.60 14.60
N GLN A 45 4.55 10.38 14.81
CA GLN A 45 5.35 10.06 15.99
C GLN A 45 6.76 10.64 15.83
N ALA A 46 6.91 11.88 16.28
CA ALA A 46 8.20 12.56 16.34
C ALA A 46 8.43 13.21 17.73
N PRO A 47 9.67 13.57 18.07
CA PRO A 47 9.97 14.25 19.32
C PRO A 47 9.17 15.53 19.53
N MET A 48 8.98 15.97 20.78
CA MET A 48 8.11 17.13 21.07
C MET A 48 8.62 18.46 20.50
N TRP A 49 9.92 18.56 20.21
CA TRP A 49 10.53 19.77 19.66
C TRP A 49 10.46 19.87 18.14
N THR A 50 10.00 18.84 17.44
CA THR A 50 9.89 18.86 15.98
C THR A 50 8.49 19.28 15.55
N LYS A 51 8.43 20.02 14.45
CA LYS A 51 7.20 20.24 13.69
C LYS A 51 6.74 18.88 13.15
N LYS A 52 5.51 18.46 13.50
CA LYS A 52 4.98 17.13 13.17
C LYS A 52 4.07 17.20 11.96
N CYS A 53 4.14 16.20 11.09
CA CYS A 53 3.16 16.05 10.02
C CYS A 53 1.81 15.58 10.58
N LYS A 54 0.72 16.04 9.98
CA LYS A 54 -0.64 15.56 10.23
C LYS A 54 -1.06 14.63 9.10
N TYR A 55 -1.75 13.57 9.48
CA TYR A 55 -2.28 12.57 8.57
C TYR A 55 -3.79 12.54 8.66
N GLU A 56 -4.47 12.52 7.52
CA GLU A 56 -5.92 12.35 7.46
C GLU A 56 -6.26 11.15 6.59
N GLY A 57 -7.38 10.52 6.92
CA GLY A 57 -7.82 9.32 6.24
C GLY A 57 -9.12 8.77 6.79
N VAL A 58 -9.30 7.46 6.63
CA VAL A 58 -10.46 6.72 7.12
C VAL A 58 -10.05 5.50 7.91
N MET A 59 -10.87 5.15 8.89
CA MET A 59 -10.85 3.85 9.55
C MET A 59 -12.06 3.04 9.06
N VAL A 60 -11.83 1.77 8.74
CA VAL A 60 -12.84 0.90 8.14
C VAL A 60 -12.92 -0.42 8.87
N GLU A 61 -14.12 -0.78 9.32
CA GLU A 61 -14.40 -2.08 9.91
C GLU A 61 -14.29 -3.19 8.85
N TYR A 62 -13.64 -4.30 9.20
CA TYR A 62 -13.56 -5.47 8.32
C TYR A 62 -13.81 -6.78 9.08
N ALA A 63 -14.27 -7.77 8.33
CA ALA A 63 -14.62 -9.10 8.82
C ALA A 63 -13.83 -10.15 8.03
N ARG A 64 -13.59 -11.33 8.59
CA ARG A 64 -12.84 -12.34 7.83
C ARG A 64 -13.73 -12.97 6.77
N ASP A 65 -13.59 -12.60 5.50
CA ASP A 65 -14.30 -13.26 4.38
C ASP A 65 -13.43 -14.33 3.66
N TRP A 66 -12.27 -14.67 4.21
CA TRP A 66 -11.32 -15.67 3.70
C TRP A 66 -11.04 -16.80 4.69
N GLU A 67 -10.50 -17.92 4.19
CA GLU A 67 -9.94 -18.98 5.03
C GLU A 67 -8.57 -18.59 5.58
N GLU A 68 -8.39 -18.79 6.89
CA GLU A 68 -7.17 -18.46 7.59
C GLU A 68 -6.60 -19.69 8.28
N GLU A 69 -5.41 -20.09 7.87
CA GLU A 69 -4.68 -21.15 8.54
C GLU A 69 -4.02 -20.59 9.80
N GLN A 70 -4.39 -21.12 10.96
CA GLN A 70 -3.78 -20.75 12.22
C GLN A 70 -2.40 -21.41 12.34
N LEU A 71 -1.33 -20.63 12.14
CA LEU A 71 0.07 -21.10 12.12
C LEU A 71 0.48 -21.95 13.34
N SER A 72 -0.13 -21.71 14.50
CA SER A 72 0.19 -22.45 15.73
C SER A 72 -0.45 -23.82 15.84
N THR A 73 -1.59 -24.05 15.18
CA THR A 73 -2.39 -25.29 15.33
C THR A 73 -2.58 -26.03 14.01
N GLY A 74 -2.30 -25.38 12.87
CA GLY A 74 -2.61 -25.89 11.53
C GLY A 74 -4.11 -25.96 11.23
N VAL A 75 -4.96 -25.42 12.10
CA VAL A 75 -6.41 -25.42 11.91
C VAL A 75 -6.78 -24.35 10.91
N ILE A 76 -7.54 -24.74 9.88
CA ILE A 76 -8.14 -23.82 8.92
C ILE A 76 -9.40 -23.23 9.56
N LEU A 77 -9.37 -21.93 9.80
CA LEU A 77 -10.51 -21.18 10.31
C LEU A 77 -11.41 -20.78 9.14
N PRO A 78 -12.73 -21.08 9.19
CA PRO A 78 -13.64 -20.74 8.12
C PRO A 78 -13.85 -19.22 8.02
N PRO A 79 -14.33 -18.71 6.87
CA PRO A 79 -14.79 -17.33 6.74
C PRO A 79 -15.89 -17.01 7.76
N GLU A 80 -15.80 -15.85 8.40
CA GLU A 80 -16.79 -15.27 9.31
C GLU A 80 -17.15 -13.83 8.84
N PRO A 81 -17.83 -13.65 7.70
CA PRO A 81 -18.08 -12.33 7.11
C PRO A 81 -19.04 -11.45 7.94
N ASP A 82 -19.87 -12.07 8.79
CA ASP A 82 -20.85 -11.37 9.63
C ASP A 82 -20.26 -10.88 10.97
N LYS A 83 -18.99 -11.17 11.23
CA LYS A 83 -18.34 -10.88 12.51
C LYS A 83 -17.14 -9.97 12.28
N PRO A 84 -17.21 -8.69 12.72
CA PRO A 84 -16.06 -7.81 12.58
C PRO A 84 -14.92 -8.33 13.44
N ILE A 85 -13.73 -8.39 12.83
CA ILE A 85 -12.51 -8.90 13.47
C ILE A 85 -11.44 -7.82 13.63
N GLY A 86 -11.65 -6.63 13.04
CA GLY A 86 -10.69 -5.56 13.11
C GLY A 86 -11.10 -4.32 12.36
N TYR A 87 -10.19 -3.35 12.39
CA TYR A 87 -10.32 -2.08 11.68
C TYR A 87 -9.07 -1.82 10.87
N ALA A 88 -9.25 -1.37 9.63
CA ALA A 88 -8.18 -0.95 8.74
C ALA A 88 -8.09 0.57 8.72
N LEU A 89 -6.89 1.08 8.94
CA LEU A 89 -6.54 2.48 8.80
C LEU A 89 -6.05 2.72 7.38
N ILE A 90 -6.62 3.70 6.69
CA ILE A 90 -6.13 4.17 5.39
C ILE A 90 -5.90 5.67 5.48
N LEU A 91 -4.64 6.08 5.43
CA LEU A 91 -4.21 7.47 5.39
C LEU A 91 -4.03 7.90 3.93
N THR A 92 -4.71 8.97 3.54
CA THR A 92 -4.69 9.51 2.17
C THR A 92 -3.99 10.86 2.08
N LYS A 93 -3.86 11.58 3.18
CA LYS A 93 -3.33 12.94 3.22
C LYS A 93 -2.19 13.05 4.20
N GLU A 94 -1.15 13.77 3.81
CA GLU A 94 -0.09 14.21 4.69
C GLU A 94 0.07 15.72 4.57
N ARG A 95 0.00 16.41 5.71
CA ARG A 95 0.30 17.84 5.84
C ARG A 95 1.48 18.02 6.77
N CYS A 96 2.65 18.29 6.20
CA CYS A 96 3.83 18.65 6.98
C CYS A 96 3.98 20.17 7.04
N PRO A 97 4.44 20.73 8.17
CA PRO A 97 4.68 22.16 8.27
C PRO A 97 5.66 22.65 7.20
N GLU A 98 5.35 23.79 6.57
CA GLU A 98 6.17 24.42 5.50
C GLU A 98 6.28 23.60 4.20
N LYS A 99 5.47 22.55 4.04
CA LYS A 99 5.37 21.77 2.81
C LYS A 99 3.94 21.81 2.28
N GLU A 100 3.79 21.63 0.97
CA GLU A 100 2.48 21.43 0.37
C GLU A 100 1.86 20.12 0.86
N GLU A 101 0.52 20.06 0.88
CA GLU A 101 -0.20 18.82 1.18
C GLU A 101 0.21 17.74 0.17
N ARG A 102 0.65 16.60 0.68
CA ARG A 102 1.02 15.45 -0.13
C ARG A 102 -0.08 14.40 -0.09
N ALA A 103 -0.43 13.89 -1.27
CA ALA A 103 -1.24 12.68 -1.37
C ALA A 103 -0.38 11.48 -0.98
N ILE A 104 -0.90 10.65 -0.08
CA ILE A 104 -0.28 9.39 0.32
C ILE A 104 -1.30 8.27 0.19
N PHE A 105 -0.85 7.02 0.26
CA PHE A 105 -1.74 5.88 0.41
C PHE A 105 -1.07 4.89 1.36
N ASN A 106 -1.19 5.16 2.66
CA ASN A 106 -0.58 4.33 3.70
C ASN A 106 -1.67 3.62 4.48
N THR A 107 -1.43 2.35 4.72
CA THR A 107 -2.44 1.44 5.25
C THR A 107 -1.86 0.57 6.35
N ASP A 108 -2.67 0.28 7.36
CA ASP A 108 -2.39 -0.71 8.40
C ASP A 108 -3.71 -1.26 8.93
N SER A 109 -3.66 -2.32 9.72
CA SER A 109 -4.84 -2.91 10.34
C SER A 109 -4.59 -3.25 11.79
N LYS A 110 -5.64 -3.15 12.59
CA LYS A 110 -5.63 -3.58 13.97
C LYS A 110 -6.75 -4.57 14.20
N PHE A 111 -6.38 -5.80 14.54
CA PHE A 111 -7.33 -6.81 14.98
C PHE A 111 -7.98 -6.37 16.28
N PHE A 112 -9.31 -6.45 16.31
CA PHE A 112 -10.11 -6.21 17.47
C PHE A 112 -10.45 -7.54 18.12
N THR A 113 -9.87 -7.81 19.28
CA THR A 113 -10.39 -8.84 20.16
C THR A 113 -11.33 -8.16 21.16
N PRO A 114 -12.63 -8.50 21.21
CA PRO A 114 -13.60 -7.91 22.14
C PRO A 114 -13.38 -8.33 23.61
N LEU A 115 -12.14 -8.60 24.01
CA LEU A 115 -11.78 -8.81 25.40
C LEU A 115 -11.99 -7.49 26.15
N PHE A 116 -13.00 -7.51 27.02
CA PHE A 116 -13.36 -6.46 27.98
C PHE A 116 -14.12 -5.24 27.43
N GLY A 117 -14.94 -5.40 26.38
CA GLY A 117 -15.90 -4.36 25.97
C GLY A 117 -15.26 -3.01 25.63
N LYS A 118 -14.05 -3.03 25.06
CA LYS A 118 -13.30 -1.82 24.72
C LYS A 118 -14.09 -1.00 23.71
N ALA A 119 -14.30 0.27 24.01
CA ALA A 119 -15.02 1.22 23.15
C ALA A 119 -14.10 1.96 22.16
N TYR A 120 -12.84 1.55 22.03
CA TYR A 120 -11.83 2.22 21.21
C TYR A 120 -11.09 1.23 20.31
N VAL A 121 -10.70 1.70 19.13
CA VAL A 121 -9.80 1.02 18.20
C VAL A 121 -8.35 1.38 18.50
N ILE A 122 -8.07 2.67 18.67
CA ILE A 122 -6.75 3.21 19.01
C ILE A 122 -6.94 4.20 20.15
N ARG A 123 -6.15 4.07 21.22
CA ARG A 123 -6.15 5.06 22.30
C ARG A 123 -5.35 6.29 21.90
N GLU A 124 -5.63 7.42 22.53
CA GLU A 124 -4.76 8.59 22.51
C GLU A 124 -3.30 8.17 22.75
N GLY A 125 -2.40 8.62 21.88
CA GLY A 125 -0.99 8.28 21.95
C GLY A 125 -0.62 6.90 21.40
N GLY A 126 -1.60 6.08 21.02
CA GLY A 126 -1.40 4.79 20.38
C GLY A 126 -0.80 4.96 18.97
N PRO A 127 0.37 4.36 18.69
CA PRO A 127 0.96 4.41 17.37
C PRO A 127 0.38 3.35 16.43
N MET A 128 0.42 3.63 15.14
CA MET A 128 0.12 2.73 14.03
C MET A 128 1.24 2.85 13.00
N ASP A 129 1.77 1.72 12.55
CA ASP A 129 2.84 1.67 11.55
C ASP A 129 2.21 1.42 10.18
N THR A 130 1.94 2.51 9.48
CA THR A 130 1.25 2.48 8.20
C THR A 130 2.23 2.41 7.05
N ARG A 131 1.94 1.53 6.09
CA ARG A 131 2.78 1.29 4.92
C ARG A 131 1.96 1.24 3.65
N ASP A 132 2.62 1.48 2.54
CA ASP A 132 2.00 1.33 1.25
C ASP A 132 1.96 -0.15 0.84
N TYR A 133 0.83 -0.81 1.11
CA TYR A 133 0.57 -2.16 0.61
C TYR A 133 0.19 -2.16 -0.87
N TRP A 134 -0.13 -1.02 -1.47
CA TRP A 134 -0.58 -0.96 -2.86
C TRP A 134 0.56 -1.21 -3.85
N SER A 135 1.75 -0.68 -3.55
CA SER A 135 2.97 -0.92 -4.35
C SER A 135 3.46 -2.37 -4.28
N LEU A 136 2.91 -3.19 -3.40
CA LEU A 136 3.21 -4.62 -3.36
C LEU A 136 2.43 -5.38 -4.44
N LYS A 137 2.97 -6.54 -4.82
CA LYS A 137 2.24 -7.50 -5.67
C LYS A 137 0.94 -7.91 -5.01
N GLU A 138 -0.08 -8.20 -5.80
CA GLU A 138 -1.40 -8.57 -5.31
C GLU A 138 -1.37 -9.73 -4.29
N GLU A 139 -0.50 -10.72 -4.52
CA GLU A 139 -0.27 -11.86 -3.63
C GLU A 139 0.28 -11.49 -2.25
N ASP A 140 1.00 -10.37 -2.14
CA ASP A 140 1.63 -9.88 -0.91
C ASP A 140 0.75 -8.86 -0.17
N ARG A 141 -0.39 -8.47 -0.75
CA ARG A 141 -1.31 -7.53 -0.12
C ARG A 141 -2.08 -8.18 1.01
N PRO A 142 -2.43 -7.43 2.07
CA PRO A 142 -3.28 -7.98 3.12
C PRO A 142 -4.62 -8.45 2.57
N LYS A 143 -5.05 -9.65 2.96
CA LYS A 143 -6.30 -10.26 2.48
C LYS A 143 -7.55 -9.41 2.77
N TRP A 144 -7.53 -8.60 3.82
CA TRP A 144 -8.62 -7.69 4.18
C TRP A 144 -8.75 -6.49 3.23
N MET A 145 -7.69 -6.12 2.52
CA MET A 145 -7.62 -4.87 1.76
C MET A 145 -8.69 -4.75 0.67
N PRO A 146 -8.92 -5.78 -0.19
CA PRO A 146 -9.99 -5.72 -1.17
C PRO A 146 -11.38 -5.57 -0.53
N GLN A 147 -11.62 -6.21 0.61
CA GLN A 147 -12.89 -6.12 1.33
C GLN A 147 -13.13 -4.72 1.91
N VAL A 148 -12.09 -4.11 2.48
CA VAL A 148 -12.15 -2.76 3.02
C VAL A 148 -12.50 -1.74 1.93
N LEU A 149 -11.85 -1.82 0.76
CA LEU A 149 -12.16 -0.93 -0.35
C LEU A 149 -13.60 -1.11 -0.86
N ARG A 150 -14.06 -2.36 -1.00
CA ARG A 150 -15.48 -2.65 -1.33
C ARG A 150 -16.44 -2.07 -0.28
N THR A 151 -16.06 -2.09 1.00
CA THR A 151 -16.88 -1.55 2.09
C THR A 151 -16.99 -0.04 1.98
N ILE A 152 -15.89 0.66 1.68
CA ILE A 152 -15.93 2.11 1.43
C ILE A 152 -16.86 2.44 0.26
N GLU A 153 -16.74 1.72 -0.86
CA GLU A 153 -17.60 1.93 -2.03
C GLU A 153 -19.08 1.70 -1.72
N ALA A 154 -19.39 0.64 -0.97
CA ALA A 154 -20.77 0.31 -0.58
C ALA A 154 -21.35 1.33 0.43
N GLU A 155 -20.52 1.91 1.28
CA GLU A 155 -20.94 2.88 2.31
C GLU A 155 -21.01 4.32 1.77
N ALA A 156 -20.27 4.66 0.70
CA ALA A 156 -20.18 6.01 0.15
C ALA A 156 -21.54 6.71 -0.11
N PRO A 157 -22.60 6.06 -0.63
CA PRO A 157 -23.88 6.73 -0.86
C PRO A 157 -24.59 7.22 0.40
N LYS A 158 -24.24 6.68 1.57
CA LYS A 158 -24.91 6.94 2.86
C LYS A 158 -23.96 7.44 3.95
N ASN A 159 -22.65 7.40 3.72
CA ASN A 159 -21.63 7.77 4.67
C ASN A 159 -20.73 8.88 4.10
N PRO A 160 -20.75 10.09 4.68
CA PRO A 160 -19.98 11.21 4.16
C PRO A 160 -18.46 11.02 4.25
N ALA A 161 -17.96 10.23 5.21
CA ALA A 161 -16.53 9.94 5.30
C ALA A 161 -16.08 9.04 4.14
N ALA A 162 -16.85 8.00 3.83
CA ALA A 162 -16.61 7.13 2.70
C ALA A 162 -16.72 7.88 1.36
N GLN A 163 -17.73 8.76 1.23
CA GLN A 163 -17.89 9.60 0.04
C GLN A 163 -16.69 10.52 -0.16
N ARG A 164 -16.29 11.28 0.87
CA ARG A 164 -15.12 12.17 0.81
C ARG A 164 -13.84 11.43 0.44
N PHE A 165 -13.65 10.23 0.99
CA PHE A 165 -12.50 9.40 0.64
C PHE A 165 -12.47 9.07 -0.86
N LEU A 166 -13.60 8.67 -1.45
CA LEU A 166 -13.67 8.37 -2.89
C LEU A 166 -13.51 9.63 -3.74
N ASP A 167 -14.10 10.75 -3.34
CA ASP A 167 -13.96 12.03 -4.03
C ASP A 167 -12.50 12.50 -4.03
N GLU A 168 -11.80 12.36 -2.91
CA GLU A 168 -10.38 12.69 -2.77
C GLU A 168 -9.50 11.83 -3.68
N ILE A 169 -9.73 10.52 -3.70
CA ILE A 169 -8.96 9.63 -4.57
C ILE A 169 -9.29 9.89 -6.04
N GLY A 170 -10.57 10.08 -6.39
CA GLY A 170 -11.00 10.34 -7.75
C GLY A 170 -10.49 11.67 -8.32
N THR A 171 -10.50 12.74 -7.53
CA THR A 171 -9.95 14.05 -7.92
C THR A 171 -8.46 13.94 -8.25
N ARG A 172 -7.73 13.16 -7.46
CA ARG A 172 -6.28 12.94 -7.66
C ARG A 172 -5.98 12.08 -8.88
N SER A 173 -6.85 11.11 -9.23
CA SER A 173 -6.74 10.39 -10.51
C SER A 173 -6.89 11.34 -11.70
N ALA A 174 -7.76 12.36 -11.58
CA ALA A 174 -8.05 13.31 -12.65
C ALA A 174 -6.95 14.35 -12.85
N ASP A 175 -6.34 14.87 -11.77
CA ASP A 175 -5.25 15.85 -11.86
C ASP A 175 -4.01 15.28 -12.57
N VAL A 176 -3.80 13.97 -12.51
CA VAL A 176 -2.73 13.29 -13.24
C VAL A 176 -3.12 12.95 -14.69
N GLY A 177 -4.42 12.92 -14.99
CA GLY A 177 -4.97 12.65 -16.33
C GLY A 177 -4.91 13.81 -17.32
N VAL A 178 -4.47 15.00 -16.92
CA VAL A 178 -4.24 16.18 -17.81
C VAL A 178 -2.77 16.29 -18.26
N ALA A 179 -2.04 15.18 -18.22
CA ALA A 179 -0.83 14.99 -19.03
C ALA A 179 -1.08 13.94 -20.12
N ALA A 180 -2.14 14.14 -20.92
CA ALA A 180 -2.28 13.43 -22.19
C ALA A 180 -1.09 13.80 -23.11
N PRO A 181 -0.51 12.82 -23.80
CA PRO A 181 0.68 13.01 -24.60
C PRO A 181 0.34 13.94 -25.76
N LEU A 182 1.19 14.93 -26.03
CA LEU A 182 1.15 15.64 -27.30
C LEU A 182 1.37 14.62 -28.43
N GLY A 183 0.28 14.17 -29.03
CA GLY A 183 0.29 13.34 -30.20
C GLY A 183 0.56 14.14 -31.47
N VAL A 184 1.19 13.43 -32.43
CA VAL A 184 1.17 13.58 -33.90
C VAL A 184 2.28 14.48 -34.49
N THR A 185 3.47 13.96 -34.90
CA THR A 185 3.92 13.28 -36.18
C THR A 185 3.77 14.14 -37.47
N PRO A 186 4.61 14.04 -38.56
CA PRO A 186 5.30 12.83 -39.08
C PRO A 186 6.70 12.98 -39.79
N ALA A 187 7.32 11.81 -40.06
CA ALA A 187 8.11 11.36 -41.22
C ALA A 187 9.09 12.26 -42.02
N LEU A 188 10.36 11.79 -42.09
CA LEU A 188 11.25 11.77 -43.28
C LEU A 188 12.41 10.80 -42.92
N GLU A 189 12.34 9.51 -43.25
CA GLU A 189 12.70 8.89 -44.53
C GLU A 189 14.20 9.03 -44.91
N SER A 190 14.91 7.91 -44.68
CA SER A 190 16.02 7.32 -45.44
C SER A 190 17.27 8.13 -45.80
N GLN A 191 18.43 7.63 -45.35
CA GLN A 191 19.48 7.24 -46.29
C GLN A 191 20.38 6.11 -45.75
N GLU A 192 20.44 5.08 -46.58
CA GLU A 192 21.20 3.84 -46.57
C GLU A 192 22.55 4.03 -47.29
N GLN A 193 23.64 3.44 -46.78
CA GLN A 193 24.80 2.92 -47.54
C GLN A 193 25.86 2.39 -46.55
N ALA A 194 25.97 1.07 -46.37
CA ALA A 194 26.75 0.10 -47.16
C ALA A 194 28.18 -0.07 -46.64
N ALA A 195 28.46 -1.29 -46.16
CA ALA A 195 29.77 -1.79 -45.73
C ALA A 195 30.77 -1.92 -46.89
N PRO A 196 32.05 -2.23 -46.62
CA PRO A 196 32.42 -3.64 -46.65
C PRO A 196 33.43 -4.10 -45.59
N GLU A 197 33.28 -5.39 -45.26
CA GLU A 197 34.28 -6.29 -44.65
C GLU A 197 35.58 -6.34 -45.47
N PRO A 198 36.74 -6.72 -44.89
CA PRO A 198 37.08 -8.15 -44.94
C PRO A 198 37.78 -8.74 -43.69
N ALA A 199 37.41 -9.98 -43.43
CA ALA A 199 38.13 -11.12 -42.85
C ALA A 199 39.63 -10.99 -42.46
N GLN A 200 39.96 -11.52 -41.27
CA GLN A 200 40.92 -12.63 -41.11
C GLN A 200 40.83 -13.26 -39.69
N GLU A 201 40.44 -14.54 -39.66
CA GLU A 201 40.65 -15.53 -38.58
C GLU A 201 42.16 -15.94 -38.48
N PRO A 202 42.57 -16.98 -37.72
CA PRO A 202 42.46 -17.21 -36.27
C PRO A 202 43.84 -17.58 -35.67
N GLN A 203 44.05 -17.46 -34.35
CA GLN A 203 45.08 -18.29 -33.68
C GLN A 203 44.64 -18.79 -32.30
N LEU A 204 44.94 -20.08 -32.12
CA LEU A 204 44.63 -21.06 -31.09
C LEU A 204 45.44 -20.84 -29.78
N ASP A 205 44.78 -21.16 -28.65
CA ASP A 205 45.21 -21.91 -27.44
C ASP A 205 46.65 -22.48 -27.35
N PRO A 206 47.25 -22.80 -26.16
CA PRO A 206 46.58 -23.37 -24.96
C PRO A 206 47.23 -23.09 -23.56
N GLN A 207 46.58 -23.61 -22.50
CA GLN A 207 47.18 -24.17 -21.26
C GLN A 207 47.98 -23.26 -20.30
N GLN A 208 47.46 -23.12 -19.07
CA GLN A 208 48.02 -23.74 -17.84
C GLN A 208 47.17 -23.28 -16.64
N ALA A 209 46.46 -24.23 -15.99
CA ALA A 209 46.85 -24.82 -14.69
C ALA A 209 46.33 -23.93 -13.53
N GLU A 210 45.56 -24.38 -12.55
CA GLU A 210 45.39 -25.70 -11.94
C GLU A 210 44.05 -25.76 -11.21
N ALA A 211 43.46 -26.94 -11.20
CA ALA A 211 42.36 -27.33 -10.33
C ALA A 211 42.90 -28.17 -9.17
N GLU A 212 42.32 -27.96 -7.98
CA GLU A 212 42.14 -28.93 -6.87
C GLU A 212 43.40 -29.48 -6.15
N PRO A 213 43.30 -30.12 -4.94
CA PRO A 213 42.14 -30.85 -4.42
C PRO A 213 41.79 -30.67 -2.92
N ALA A 214 40.67 -31.29 -2.58
CA ALA A 214 40.19 -31.62 -1.25
C ALA A 214 41.03 -32.72 -0.55
N GLU A 215 41.16 -32.61 0.78
CA GLU A 215 41.24 -33.74 1.72
C GLU A 215 40.45 -33.33 2.98
N LEU A 216 39.35 -34.00 3.36
CA LEU A 216 39.26 -35.27 4.09
C LEU A 216 39.96 -35.26 5.46
N THR A 217 39.19 -35.13 6.54
CA THR A 217 39.51 -35.87 7.79
C THR A 217 38.27 -36.06 8.67
N THR A 218 37.98 -37.33 8.88
CA THR A 218 37.01 -37.94 9.80
C THR A 218 37.53 -38.01 11.24
N ALA A 219 36.58 -38.11 12.17
CA ALA A 219 36.61 -38.81 13.47
C ALA A 219 37.39 -38.18 14.66
N ASN A 220 36.66 -37.74 15.69
CA ASN A 220 36.29 -38.56 16.86
C ASN A 220 35.22 -37.87 17.71
#